data_AF-A0A256B829-F1
#
_entry.id   AF-A0A256B829-F1
#
_cell.length_a   1.000
_cell.length_b   1.000
_cell.length_c   1.000
_cell.angle_alpha   90.00
_cell.angle_beta   90.00
_cell.angle_gamma   90.00
#
_symmetry.space_group_name_H-M   'P 1'
#
loop_
_entity.id
_entity.type
_entity.pdbx_description
1 polymer ?
#
loop_
_entity_poly.entity_id
_entity_poly.type
_entity_poly.pdbx_seq_one_letter_code
_entity_poly.pdbx_strand_id
1 'polypeptide(L)'
;MARIEGKLAKYLQDEFKRLSPNGWECHSEVAILSPDLEKFLGYEPRVDVLLQRTNSSQKFWMEFEISRADPVANHTKFATTHLFQAQTQSDTFVSMMSADIDRGKRNLGVTTIYLMRHIGMNAFQTALLPHHNSKQIKELNNISIENLKQSSLDITQEIQRVFSISETVISENNQKIHFAGDILDVFMNLRKWNEEIVIPEKRSVWGKRTITYFVFDPLNRSFAPSKFCAYVAIPNTTALLELSLGNFCRSEMSINLYAKLDGTDNRFDGRRARLHLTQNLAMTQHEISEVPEIFRLFENWLFQHSDSINVHPKGIEILMPPEPFTKKIR
;
A
#
# COMPACT_ATOMS: atom_id res chain seq x y z
N MET A 1 -29.64 4.77 -9.68
CA MET A 1 -29.67 3.86 -8.51
C MET A 1 -29.13 4.62 -7.32
N ALA A 2 -29.92 4.77 -6.25
CA ALA A 2 -29.45 5.42 -5.03
C ALA A 2 -28.33 4.57 -4.40
N ARG A 3 -27.15 5.17 -4.21
CA ARG A 3 -26.01 4.57 -3.52
C ARG A 3 -26.46 4.37 -2.07
N ILE A 4 -26.71 3.13 -1.65
CA ILE A 4 -26.80 2.84 -0.20
C ILE A 4 -25.36 2.95 0.29
N GLU A 5 -24.97 4.17 0.67
CA GLU A 5 -23.71 4.39 1.37
C GLU A 5 -23.74 3.56 2.66
N GLY A 6 -22.76 2.67 2.81
CA GLY A 6 -22.56 1.96 4.05
C GLY A 6 -22.33 2.98 5.18
N LYS A 7 -22.93 2.74 6.34
CA LYS A 7 -22.87 3.68 7.48
C LYS A 7 -21.43 3.97 7.92
N LEU A 8 -20.54 3.00 7.72
CA LEU A 8 -19.10 3.16 7.99
C LEU A 8 -18.43 4.16 7.04
N ALA A 9 -18.75 4.15 5.74
CA ALA A 9 -18.21 5.12 4.79
C ALA A 9 -18.59 6.54 5.19
N LYS A 10 -19.88 6.76 5.48
CA LYS A 10 -20.39 8.06 5.93
C LYS A 10 -19.73 8.52 7.24
N TYR A 11 -19.61 7.62 8.21
CA TYR A 11 -18.91 7.91 9.46
C TYR A 11 -17.45 8.31 9.22
N LEU A 12 -16.72 7.59 8.38
CA LEU A 12 -15.32 7.90 8.05
C LEU A 12 -15.19 9.26 7.36
N GLN A 13 -16.08 9.59 6.42
CA GLN A 13 -16.09 10.90 5.77
C GLN A 13 -16.26 12.05 6.78
N ASP A 14 -17.21 11.89 7.71
CA ASP A 14 -17.49 12.89 8.74
C ASP A 14 -16.30 13.02 9.71
N GLU A 15 -15.66 11.91 10.08
CA GLU A 15 -14.49 11.92 10.97
C GLU A 15 -13.22 12.45 10.31
N PHE A 16 -12.98 12.14 9.03
CA PHE A 16 -11.88 12.75 8.25
C PHE A 16 -12.04 14.27 8.19
N LYS A 17 -13.28 14.75 8.02
CA LYS A 17 -13.58 16.18 8.06
C LYS A 17 -13.35 16.79 9.44
N ARG A 18 -13.81 16.11 10.50
CA ARG A 18 -13.66 16.55 11.89
C ARG A 18 -12.20 16.59 12.34
N LEU A 19 -11.39 15.63 11.88
CA LEU A 19 -9.99 15.43 12.24
C LEU A 19 -9.03 15.91 11.14
N SER A 20 -9.48 16.80 10.26
CA SER A 20 -8.66 17.31 9.15
C SER A 20 -7.30 17.80 9.67
N PRO A 21 -6.18 17.34 9.09
CA PRO A 21 -4.86 17.77 9.54
C PRO A 21 -4.67 19.29 9.42
N ASN A 22 -3.81 19.85 10.28
CA ASN A 22 -3.47 21.27 10.22
C ASN A 22 -2.94 21.65 8.82
N GLY A 23 -3.49 22.72 8.24
CA GLY A 23 -3.14 23.17 6.88
C GLY A 23 -3.89 22.45 5.76
N TRP A 24 -4.88 21.62 6.08
CA TRP A 24 -5.74 20.94 5.12
C TRP A 24 -7.22 21.27 5.36
N GLU A 25 -7.92 21.56 4.28
CA GLU A 25 -9.38 21.62 4.21
C GLU A 25 -9.92 20.28 3.74
N CYS A 26 -10.98 19.80 4.36
CA CYS A 26 -11.57 18.50 4.07
C CYS A 26 -13.01 18.64 3.59
N HIS A 27 -13.30 17.99 2.46
CA HIS A 27 -14.61 17.93 1.84
C HIS A 27 -14.98 16.48 1.59
N SER A 28 -16.28 16.17 1.53
CA SER A 28 -16.80 14.83 1.25
C SER A 28 -17.71 14.83 0.02
N GLU A 29 -17.78 13.70 -0.68
CA GLU A 29 -18.61 13.47 -1.88
C GLU A 29 -18.41 14.54 -2.97
N VAL A 30 -17.15 14.93 -3.20
CA VAL A 30 -16.80 15.99 -4.14
C VAL A 30 -16.78 15.47 -5.57
N ALA A 31 -17.54 16.12 -6.45
CA ALA A 31 -17.49 15.86 -7.88
C ALA A 31 -16.11 16.24 -8.44
N ILE A 32 -15.51 15.33 -9.22
CA ILE A 32 -14.16 15.53 -9.78
C ILE A 32 -14.18 15.99 -11.23
N LEU A 33 -15.31 15.83 -11.94
CA LEU A 33 -15.50 16.27 -13.32
C LEU A 33 -16.26 17.59 -13.35
N SER A 34 -16.04 18.36 -14.42
CA SER A 34 -16.92 19.49 -14.72
C SER A 34 -18.33 18.98 -15.10
N PRO A 35 -19.41 19.72 -14.80
CA PRO A 35 -20.77 19.30 -15.14
C PRO A 35 -20.98 18.97 -16.62
N ASP A 36 -20.28 19.68 -17.52
CA ASP A 36 -20.33 19.44 -18.96
C ASP A 36 -19.72 18.08 -19.33
N LEU A 37 -18.59 17.72 -18.72
CA LEU A 37 -17.96 16.42 -18.92
C LEU A 37 -18.77 15.28 -18.29
N GLU A 38 -19.36 15.48 -17.11
CA GLU A 38 -20.26 14.50 -16.48
C GLU A 38 -21.44 14.19 -17.41
N LYS A 39 -22.06 15.23 -17.98
CA LYS A 39 -23.16 15.10 -18.94
C LYS A 39 -22.72 14.39 -20.22
N PHE A 40 -21.52 14.70 -20.73
CA PHE A 40 -20.99 14.09 -21.96
C PHE A 40 -20.63 12.62 -21.77
N LEU A 41 -19.94 12.28 -20.67
CA LEU A 41 -19.46 10.92 -20.38
C LEU A 41 -20.57 10.02 -19.80
N GLY A 42 -21.63 10.59 -19.25
CA GLY A 42 -22.78 9.85 -18.71
C GLY A 42 -22.55 9.24 -17.32
N TYR A 43 -21.56 9.73 -16.57
CA TYR A 43 -21.35 9.36 -15.17
C TYR A 43 -20.75 10.52 -14.36
N GLU A 44 -21.05 10.51 -13.05
CA GLU A 44 -20.63 11.52 -12.07
C GLU A 44 -19.67 10.88 -11.05
N PRO A 45 -18.36 10.87 -11.30
CA PRO A 45 -17.42 10.38 -10.33
C PRO A 45 -17.32 11.37 -9.15
N ARG A 46 -17.48 10.84 -7.95
CA ARG A 46 -17.34 11.59 -6.69
C ARG A 46 -16.29 10.91 -5.85
N VAL A 47 -15.45 11.71 -5.23
CA VAL A 47 -14.49 11.24 -4.27
C VAL A 47 -15.11 11.23 -2.87
N ASP A 48 -14.96 10.13 -2.14
CA ASP A 48 -15.51 10.01 -0.79
C ASP A 48 -14.94 11.11 0.13
N VAL A 49 -13.62 11.35 0.08
CA VAL A 49 -12.96 12.45 0.79
C VAL A 49 -11.93 13.18 -0.10
N LEU A 50 -12.02 14.51 -0.13
CA LEU A 50 -11.03 15.40 -0.72
C LEU A 50 -10.35 16.21 0.39
N LEU A 51 -9.05 16.00 0.58
CA LEU A 51 -8.22 16.92 1.36
C LEU A 51 -7.50 17.88 0.41
N GLN A 52 -7.70 19.18 0.61
CA GLN A 52 -7.05 20.23 -0.16
C GLN A 52 -6.16 21.05 0.76
N ARG A 53 -4.90 21.25 0.35
CA ARG A 53 -3.95 22.03 1.15
C ARG A 53 -4.32 23.51 1.08
N THR A 54 -4.30 24.22 2.20
CA THR A 54 -4.74 25.63 2.26
C THR A 54 -3.79 26.60 1.56
N ASN A 55 -2.51 26.22 1.44
CA ASN A 55 -1.45 27.08 0.90
C ASN A 55 -0.87 26.62 -0.44
N SER A 56 -1.46 25.61 -1.08
CA SER A 56 -1.02 25.13 -2.39
C SER A 56 -2.18 24.50 -3.16
N SER A 57 -1.95 24.17 -4.43
CA SER A 57 -2.91 23.45 -5.26
C SER A 57 -2.97 21.94 -4.96
N GLN A 58 -2.23 21.45 -3.96
CA GLN A 58 -2.11 20.01 -3.68
C GLN A 58 -3.42 19.45 -3.13
N LYS A 59 -3.88 18.33 -3.73
CA LYS A 59 -5.07 17.61 -3.26
C LYS A 59 -4.79 16.13 -3.02
N PHE A 60 -5.49 15.54 -2.06
CA PHE A 60 -5.62 14.10 -1.86
C PHE A 60 -7.05 13.67 -2.12
N TRP A 61 -7.20 12.78 -3.10
CA TRP A 61 -8.47 12.22 -3.51
C TRP A 61 -8.55 10.80 -2.94
N MET A 62 -9.45 10.58 -1.98
CA MET A 62 -9.51 9.32 -1.23
C MET A 62 -10.84 8.59 -1.46
N GLU A 63 -10.74 7.30 -1.79
CA GLU A 63 -11.87 6.39 -1.90
C GLU A 63 -11.85 5.34 -0.78
N PHE A 64 -12.99 5.12 -0.13
CA PHE A 64 -13.20 4.07 0.85
C PHE A 64 -13.89 2.86 0.19
N GLU A 65 -13.12 1.82 -0.09
CA GLU A 65 -13.67 0.56 -0.62
C GLU A 65 -14.04 -0.38 0.54
N ILE A 66 -15.29 -0.28 0.99
CA ILE A 66 -15.84 -1.04 2.12
C ILE A 66 -16.85 -2.09 1.63
N SER A 67 -16.57 -3.37 1.86
CA SER A 67 -17.47 -4.48 1.50
C SER A 67 -17.91 -4.48 0.03
N ARG A 68 -17.05 -3.98 -0.88
CA ARG A 68 -17.39 -3.77 -2.29
C ARG A 68 -17.23 -5.05 -3.09
N ALA A 69 -18.22 -5.33 -3.93
CA ALA A 69 -18.15 -6.43 -4.88
C ALA A 69 -17.08 -6.17 -5.95
N ASP A 70 -17.00 -4.96 -6.50
CA ASP A 70 -16.08 -4.60 -7.59
C ASP A 70 -15.36 -3.26 -7.31
N PRO A 71 -14.31 -3.27 -6.47
CA PRO A 71 -13.63 -2.04 -6.05
C PRO A 71 -12.90 -1.31 -7.20
N VAL A 72 -12.60 -2.02 -8.29
CA VAL A 72 -11.87 -1.47 -9.45
C VAL A 72 -12.74 -0.53 -10.29
N ALA A 73 -14.08 -0.63 -10.21
CA ALA A 73 -14.95 0.25 -10.96
C ALA A 73 -14.70 1.74 -10.64
N ASN A 74 -14.42 2.08 -9.37
CA ASN A 74 -14.05 3.44 -9.00
C ASN A 74 -12.68 3.81 -9.58
N HIS A 75 -11.66 2.97 -9.42
CA HIS A 75 -10.34 3.18 -10.01
C HIS A 75 -10.42 3.51 -11.50
N THR A 76 -11.22 2.75 -12.25
CA THR A 76 -11.46 3.00 -13.68
C THR A 76 -12.10 4.37 -13.91
N LYS A 77 -13.14 4.76 -13.15
CA LYS A 77 -13.76 6.10 -13.29
C LYS A 77 -12.77 7.24 -13.04
N PHE A 78 -11.90 7.11 -12.04
CA PHE A 78 -10.89 8.13 -11.74
C PHE A 78 -9.80 8.16 -12.82
N ALA A 79 -9.37 6.98 -13.30
CA ALA A 79 -8.41 6.87 -14.39
C ALA A 79 -8.94 7.47 -15.69
N THR A 80 -10.18 7.17 -16.07
CA THR A 80 -10.83 7.73 -17.27
C THR A 80 -11.04 9.23 -17.11
N THR A 81 -11.44 9.69 -15.93
CA THR A 81 -11.51 11.13 -15.63
C THR A 81 -10.19 11.82 -15.88
N HIS A 82 -9.07 11.23 -15.44
CA HIS A 82 -7.74 11.79 -15.68
C HIS A 82 -7.39 11.92 -17.18
N LEU A 83 -7.92 11.05 -18.05
CA LEU A 83 -7.69 11.14 -19.49
C LEU A 83 -8.39 12.34 -20.15
N PHE A 84 -9.54 12.77 -19.62
CA PHE A 84 -10.32 13.90 -20.18
C PHE A 84 -10.09 15.21 -19.42
N GLN A 85 -9.79 15.12 -18.13
CA GLN A 85 -9.50 16.24 -17.23
C GLN A 85 -8.36 15.82 -16.30
N ALA A 86 -7.13 16.03 -16.79
CA ALA A 86 -5.93 15.61 -16.08
C ALA A 86 -5.83 16.25 -14.68
N GLN A 87 -5.52 15.41 -13.71
CA GLN A 87 -5.15 15.84 -12.36
C GLN A 87 -3.77 16.48 -12.40
N THR A 88 -3.50 17.42 -11.48
CA THR A 88 -2.19 18.04 -11.42
C THR A 88 -1.15 17.04 -10.91
N GLN A 89 0.14 17.25 -11.24
CA GLN A 89 1.22 16.37 -10.75
C GLN A 89 1.37 16.41 -9.21
N SER A 90 0.83 17.44 -8.56
CA SER A 90 0.79 17.53 -7.10
C SER A 90 -0.38 16.75 -6.48
N ASP A 91 -1.43 16.45 -7.24
CA ASP A 91 -2.58 15.72 -6.75
C ASP A 91 -2.22 14.26 -6.53
N THR A 92 -2.84 13.65 -5.52
CA THR A 92 -2.62 12.25 -5.17
C THR A 92 -3.95 11.52 -5.04
N PHE A 93 -4.07 10.38 -5.71
CA PHE A 93 -5.21 9.48 -5.54
C PHE A 93 -4.85 8.35 -4.57
N VAL A 94 -5.71 8.05 -3.62
CA VAL A 94 -5.54 6.95 -2.66
C VAL A 94 -6.81 6.14 -2.53
N SER A 95 -6.75 4.85 -2.86
CA SER A 95 -7.84 3.91 -2.54
C SER A 95 -7.54 3.18 -1.23
N MET A 96 -8.46 3.24 -0.28
CA MET A 96 -8.35 2.55 1.00
C MET A 96 -9.30 1.35 1.02
N MET A 97 -8.75 0.13 1.00
CA MET A 97 -9.53 -1.11 0.89
C MET A 97 -9.65 -1.84 2.21
N SER A 98 -10.88 -2.12 2.62
CA SER A 98 -11.16 -2.89 3.83
C SER A 98 -10.82 -4.38 3.70
N ALA A 99 -10.63 -5.08 4.82
CA ALA A 99 -10.38 -6.52 4.85
C ALA A 99 -11.58 -7.38 4.41
N ASP A 100 -12.77 -6.78 4.24
CA ASP A 100 -13.96 -7.49 3.74
C ASP A 100 -13.97 -7.69 2.22
N ILE A 101 -13.03 -7.07 1.51
CA ILE A 101 -12.84 -7.30 0.08
C ILE A 101 -11.93 -8.50 -0.12
N ASP A 102 -12.35 -9.43 -0.97
CA ASP A 102 -11.58 -10.62 -1.31
C ASP A 102 -10.17 -10.28 -1.80
N ARG A 103 -9.20 -11.09 -1.41
CA ARG A 103 -7.79 -10.93 -1.77
C ARG A 103 -7.58 -10.68 -3.28
N GLY A 104 -8.24 -11.46 -4.13
CA GLY A 104 -8.09 -11.34 -5.59
C GLY A 104 -8.50 -9.96 -6.10
N LYS A 105 -9.57 -9.38 -5.55
CA LYS A 105 -10.07 -8.05 -5.91
C LYS A 105 -9.18 -6.94 -5.36
N ARG A 106 -8.64 -7.11 -4.16
CA ARG A 106 -7.63 -6.20 -3.61
C ARG A 106 -6.37 -6.16 -4.46
N ASN A 107 -5.88 -7.34 -4.88
CA ASN A 107 -4.75 -7.44 -5.79
C ASN A 107 -5.04 -6.77 -7.14
N LEU A 108 -6.25 -6.97 -7.69
CA LEU A 108 -6.66 -6.32 -8.92
C LEU A 108 -6.66 -4.78 -8.78
N GLY A 109 -7.11 -4.27 -7.63
CA GLY A 109 -6.98 -2.85 -7.26
C GLY A 109 -5.53 -2.36 -7.33
N VAL A 110 -4.60 -3.03 -6.64
CA VAL A 110 -3.17 -2.66 -6.67
C VAL A 110 -2.62 -2.65 -8.09
N THR A 111 -2.93 -3.68 -8.90
CA THR A 111 -2.47 -3.71 -10.29
C THR A 111 -3.09 -2.60 -11.15
N THR A 112 -4.31 -2.16 -10.81
CA THR A 112 -4.94 -1.01 -11.47
C THR A 112 -4.28 0.30 -11.04
N ILE A 113 -3.79 0.43 -9.80
CA ILE A 113 -2.95 1.55 -9.39
C ILE A 113 -1.69 1.65 -10.25
N TYR A 114 -1.06 0.52 -10.63
CA TYR A 114 0.07 0.54 -11.55
C TYR A 114 -0.31 1.09 -12.93
N LEU A 115 -1.50 0.76 -13.43
CA LEU A 115 -2.03 1.34 -14.67
C LEU A 115 -2.32 2.84 -14.53
N MET A 116 -2.90 3.26 -13.41
CA MET A 116 -3.15 4.68 -13.11
C MET A 116 -1.84 5.48 -13.09
N ARG A 117 -0.79 4.93 -12.49
CA ARG A 117 0.56 5.52 -12.52
C ARG A 117 1.10 5.63 -13.94
N HIS A 118 0.90 4.60 -14.76
CA HIS A 118 1.36 4.59 -16.14
C HIS A 118 0.71 5.69 -16.99
N ILE A 119 -0.55 6.05 -16.74
CA ILE A 119 -1.23 7.18 -17.40
C ILE A 119 -0.91 8.54 -16.76
N GLY A 120 0.04 8.62 -15.82
CA GLY A 120 0.54 9.87 -15.25
C GLY A 120 -0.04 10.25 -13.88
N MET A 121 -0.89 9.42 -13.27
CA MET A 121 -1.46 9.72 -11.95
C MET A 121 -0.49 9.40 -10.81
N ASN A 122 -0.44 10.25 -9.79
CA ASN A 122 0.19 9.91 -8.52
C ASN A 122 -0.80 9.09 -7.67
N ALA A 123 -0.91 7.78 -7.95
CA ALA A 123 -1.93 6.91 -7.39
C ALA A 123 -1.36 5.89 -6.39
N PHE A 124 -2.11 5.57 -5.34
CA PHE A 124 -1.76 4.58 -4.33
C PHE A 124 -2.99 3.78 -3.89
N GLN A 125 -2.74 2.58 -3.36
CA GLN A 125 -3.73 1.82 -2.62
C GLN A 125 -3.17 1.49 -1.25
N THR A 126 -4.01 1.50 -0.21
CA THR A 126 -3.66 1.01 1.11
C THR A 126 -4.82 0.30 1.79
N ALA A 127 -4.55 -0.33 2.93
CA ALA A 127 -5.57 -1.00 3.74
C ALA A 127 -6.38 0.03 4.56
N LEU A 128 -7.70 -0.13 4.57
CA LEU A 128 -8.61 0.61 5.45
C LEU A 128 -8.87 -0.21 6.71
N LEU A 129 -8.65 0.40 7.88
CA LEU A 129 -8.82 -0.22 9.20
C LEU A 129 -8.10 -1.59 9.28
N PRO A 130 -6.78 -1.66 9.01
CA PRO A 130 -6.08 -2.92 8.74
C PRO A 130 -6.06 -3.91 9.90
N HIS A 131 -6.30 -3.44 11.13
CA HIS A 131 -6.39 -4.28 12.33
C HIS A 131 -7.77 -4.92 12.54
N HIS A 132 -8.72 -4.70 11.62
CA HIS A 132 -10.04 -5.30 11.61
C HIS A 132 -10.15 -6.35 10.50
N ASN A 133 -10.63 -7.55 10.84
CA ASN A 133 -10.90 -8.60 9.87
C ASN A 133 -12.24 -8.38 9.13
N SER A 134 -12.50 -9.18 8.10
CA SER A 134 -13.74 -9.11 7.29
C SER A 134 -15.02 -9.11 8.14
N LYS A 135 -15.12 -9.97 9.18
CA LYS A 135 -16.30 -10.04 10.04
C LYS A 135 -16.51 -8.73 10.79
N GLN A 136 -15.46 -8.19 11.39
CA GLN A 136 -15.52 -6.93 12.12
C GLN A 136 -15.88 -5.75 11.19
N ILE A 137 -15.32 -5.70 9.99
CA ILE A 137 -15.70 -4.68 8.99
C ILE A 137 -17.18 -4.78 8.63
N LYS A 138 -17.72 -6.00 8.41
CA LYS A 138 -19.16 -6.19 8.16
C LYS A 138 -20.01 -5.71 9.34
N GLU A 139 -19.60 -6.00 10.57
CA GLU A 139 -20.31 -5.55 11.77
C GLU A 139 -20.32 -4.02 11.85
N LEU A 140 -19.15 -3.39 11.72
CA LEU A 140 -18.99 -1.93 11.70
C LEU A 140 -19.83 -1.28 10.60
N ASN A 141 -19.91 -1.88 9.41
CA ASN A 141 -20.68 -1.31 8.30
C ASN A 141 -22.21 -1.39 8.51
N ASN A 142 -22.68 -2.21 9.45
CA ASN A 142 -24.12 -2.44 9.68
C ASN A 142 -24.69 -1.74 10.94
N ILE A 143 -23.84 -1.43 11.93
CA ILE A 143 -24.27 -0.70 13.15
C ILE A 143 -24.58 0.77 12.87
N SER A 144 -25.28 1.45 13.79
CA SER A 144 -25.62 2.88 13.65
C SER A 144 -24.40 3.80 13.74
N ILE A 145 -24.52 5.03 13.25
CA ILE A 145 -23.46 6.05 13.35
C ILE A 145 -23.16 6.39 14.81
N GLU A 146 -24.18 6.38 15.68
CA GLU A 146 -24.02 6.59 17.12
C GLU A 146 -23.16 5.50 17.76
N ASN A 147 -23.35 4.25 17.35
CA ASN A 147 -22.53 3.14 17.82
C ASN A 147 -21.12 3.17 17.22
N LEU A 148 -20.98 3.62 15.97
CA LEU A 148 -19.66 3.83 15.35
C LEU A 148 -18.82 4.85 16.12
N LYS A 149 -19.43 5.95 16.57
CA LYS A 149 -18.77 6.94 17.45
C LYS A 149 -18.29 6.34 18.78
N GLN A 150 -18.92 5.27 19.25
CA GLN A 150 -18.54 4.54 20.46
C GLN A 150 -17.54 3.41 20.21
N SER A 151 -17.24 3.08 18.95
CA SER A 151 -16.43 1.90 18.56
C SER A 151 -14.91 2.13 18.70
N SER A 152 -14.47 3.29 19.19
CA SER A 152 -13.06 3.67 19.38
C SER A 152 -12.17 3.40 18.16
N LEU A 153 -12.68 3.67 16.94
CA LEU A 153 -11.88 3.57 15.72
C LEU A 153 -10.82 4.68 15.69
N ASP A 154 -9.56 4.32 15.47
CA ASP A 154 -8.45 5.26 15.36
C ASP A 154 -8.40 5.92 13.97
N ILE A 155 -9.27 6.91 13.77
CA ILE A 155 -9.36 7.62 12.48
C ILE A 155 -8.13 8.49 12.23
N THR A 156 -7.47 8.97 13.29
CA THR A 156 -6.22 9.71 13.15
C THR A 156 -5.15 8.84 12.50
N GLN A 157 -5.05 7.57 12.88
CA GLN A 157 -4.13 6.63 12.23
C GLN A 157 -4.51 6.37 10.76
N GLU A 158 -5.81 6.30 10.41
CA GLU A 158 -6.23 6.15 9.01
C GLU A 158 -5.83 7.36 8.15
N ILE A 159 -5.98 8.57 8.67
CA ILE A 159 -5.52 9.80 8.00
C ILE A 159 -3.99 9.77 7.84
N GLN A 160 -3.25 9.46 8.90
CA GLN A 160 -1.78 9.38 8.85
C GLN A 160 -1.28 8.32 7.87
N ARG A 161 -2.00 7.19 7.73
CA ARG A 161 -1.68 6.11 6.79
C ARG A 161 -1.64 6.62 5.35
N VAL A 162 -2.62 7.44 4.95
CA VAL A 162 -2.70 8.08 3.62
C VAL A 162 -1.44 8.88 3.32
N PHE A 163 -1.00 9.73 4.25
CA PHE A 163 0.25 10.49 4.09
C PHE A 163 1.47 9.57 4.06
N SER A 164 1.53 8.58 4.96
CA SER A 164 2.71 7.71 5.09
C SER A 164 3.07 6.94 3.82
N ILE A 165 2.09 6.50 3.04
CA ILE A 165 2.29 5.71 1.82
C ILE A 165 2.49 6.59 0.59
N SER A 166 1.99 7.82 0.62
CA SER A 166 2.03 8.75 -0.52
C SER A 166 3.20 9.72 -0.48
N GLU A 167 3.74 10.04 0.70
CA GLU A 167 4.91 10.88 0.83
C GLU A 167 6.16 10.16 0.33
N THR A 168 6.94 10.86 -0.49
CA THR A 168 8.23 10.35 -0.96
C THR A 168 9.23 10.34 0.19
N VAL A 169 9.73 9.15 0.53
CA VAL A 169 10.77 8.96 1.56
C VAL A 169 12.11 9.48 1.02
N ILE A 170 12.47 9.09 -0.20
CA ILE A 170 13.70 9.47 -0.90
C ILE A 170 13.41 9.70 -2.38
N SER A 171 13.95 10.77 -2.95
CA SER A 171 13.98 10.98 -4.40
C SER A 171 15.34 10.55 -4.92
N GLU A 172 15.37 9.59 -5.84
CA GLU A 172 16.59 9.00 -6.39
C GLU A 172 16.50 9.02 -7.93
N ASN A 173 17.17 10.01 -8.55
CA ASN A 173 17.15 10.27 -10.00
C ASN A 173 15.74 10.14 -10.63
N ASN A 174 15.49 8.98 -11.24
CA ASN A 174 14.30 8.66 -12.03
C ASN A 174 13.21 7.95 -11.24
N GLN A 175 13.38 7.79 -9.93
CA GLN A 175 12.47 7.06 -9.06
C GLN A 175 12.23 7.82 -7.76
N LYS A 176 11.03 7.64 -7.22
CA LYS A 176 10.64 8.08 -5.89
C LYS A 176 10.43 6.85 -5.03
N ILE A 177 11.08 6.81 -3.88
CA ILE A 177 10.97 5.72 -2.92
C ILE A 177 9.81 6.04 -1.97
N HIS A 178 8.85 5.13 -1.89
CA HIS A 178 7.69 5.22 -1.01
C HIS A 178 7.62 3.98 -0.13
N PHE A 179 6.85 4.03 0.95
CA PHE A 179 6.47 2.81 1.64
C PHE A 179 5.52 1.97 0.77
N ALA A 180 5.59 0.64 0.89
CA ALA A 180 4.65 -0.27 0.25
C ALA A 180 3.22 0.04 0.72
N GLY A 181 2.28 0.24 -0.21
CA GLY A 181 0.93 0.66 0.15
C GLY A 181 0.04 -0.49 0.61
N ASP A 182 0.24 -1.67 0.01
CA ASP A 182 -0.56 -2.89 0.21
C ASP A 182 0.34 -4.14 0.34
N ILE A 183 -0.22 -5.23 0.87
CA ILE A 183 0.50 -6.51 1.05
C ILE A 183 0.97 -7.09 -0.30
N LEU A 184 0.27 -6.81 -1.41
CA LEU A 184 0.77 -7.25 -2.72
C LEU A 184 2.13 -6.62 -3.05
N ASP A 185 2.32 -5.32 -2.80
CA ASP A 185 3.61 -4.65 -3.04
C ASP A 185 4.73 -5.31 -2.23
N VAL A 186 4.45 -5.63 -0.95
CA VAL A 186 5.37 -6.32 -0.04
C VAL A 186 5.78 -7.68 -0.62
N PHE A 187 4.82 -8.46 -1.13
CA PHE A 187 5.07 -9.77 -1.73
C PHE A 187 5.78 -9.69 -3.08
N MET A 188 5.50 -8.67 -3.89
CA MET A 188 6.23 -8.44 -5.14
C MET A 188 7.69 -8.13 -4.86
N ASN A 189 7.98 -7.32 -3.83
CA ASN A 189 9.36 -7.10 -3.37
C ASN A 189 10.01 -8.38 -2.84
N LEU A 190 9.31 -9.16 -2.02
CA LEU A 190 9.81 -10.44 -1.52
C LEU A 190 10.20 -11.38 -2.67
N ARG A 191 9.33 -11.49 -3.67
CA ARG A 191 9.59 -12.29 -4.87
C ARG A 191 10.79 -11.76 -5.63
N LYS A 192 10.85 -10.44 -5.87
CA LYS A 192 11.95 -9.79 -6.57
C LYS A 192 13.30 -10.01 -5.88
N TRP A 193 13.34 -9.98 -4.55
CA TRP A 193 14.54 -10.31 -3.79
C TRP A 193 15.00 -11.74 -4.04
N ASN A 194 14.10 -12.72 -3.95
CA ASN A 194 14.43 -14.14 -4.16
C ASN A 194 14.87 -14.40 -5.62
N GLU A 195 14.27 -13.71 -6.59
CA GLU A 195 14.68 -13.78 -8.00
C GLU A 195 16.07 -13.16 -8.24
N GLU A 196 16.40 -12.05 -7.58
CA GLU A 196 17.68 -11.36 -7.80
C GLU A 196 18.84 -11.96 -7.00
N ILE A 197 18.62 -12.45 -5.78
CA ILE A 197 19.72 -12.88 -4.90
C ILE A 197 20.47 -14.11 -5.43
N VAL A 198 19.82 -14.90 -6.28
CA VAL A 198 20.45 -16.07 -6.91
C VAL A 198 21.41 -15.68 -8.04
N ILE A 199 21.27 -14.48 -8.62
CA ILE A 199 22.12 -13.95 -9.69
C ILE A 199 23.47 -13.52 -9.09
N PRO A 200 24.62 -14.04 -9.55
CA PRO A 200 25.94 -13.78 -8.93
C PRO A 200 26.29 -12.30 -8.80
N GLU A 201 26.04 -11.50 -9.84
CA GLU A 201 26.36 -10.07 -9.85
C GLU A 201 25.53 -9.31 -8.81
N LYS A 202 24.24 -9.65 -8.71
CA LYS A 202 23.33 -9.07 -7.72
C LYS A 202 23.68 -9.52 -6.31
N ARG A 203 24.00 -10.80 -6.12
CA ARG A 203 24.46 -11.34 -4.83
C ARG A 203 25.70 -10.65 -4.33
N SER A 204 26.66 -10.37 -5.22
CA SER A 204 27.87 -9.61 -4.90
C SER A 204 27.55 -8.20 -4.41
N VAL A 205 26.64 -7.49 -5.10
CA VAL A 205 26.16 -6.16 -4.67
C VAL A 205 25.40 -6.21 -3.34
N TRP A 206 24.61 -7.26 -3.10
CA TRP A 206 23.91 -7.47 -1.84
C TRP A 206 24.91 -7.65 -0.68
N GLY A 207 25.95 -8.46 -0.90
CA GLY A 207 26.93 -8.83 0.11
C GLY A 207 26.34 -9.75 1.19
N LYS A 208 27.00 -9.85 2.34
CA LYS A 208 26.46 -10.59 3.50
C LYS A 208 25.85 -9.62 4.51
N ARG A 209 24.57 -9.78 4.84
CA ARG A 209 23.85 -8.86 5.74
C ARG A 209 23.27 -9.56 6.97
N THR A 210 23.37 -8.90 8.13
CA THR A 210 22.79 -9.38 9.39
C THR A 210 21.37 -8.86 9.56
N ILE A 211 20.40 -9.75 9.77
CA ILE A 211 18.97 -9.43 9.67
C ILE A 211 18.21 -10.05 10.83
N THR A 212 17.31 -9.27 11.43
CA THR A 212 16.42 -9.70 12.52
C THR A 212 15.01 -10.02 12.02
N TYR A 213 14.46 -9.19 11.14
CA TYR A 213 13.05 -9.24 10.74
C TYR A 213 12.90 -9.72 9.30
N PHE A 214 12.05 -10.73 9.09
CA PHE A 214 11.78 -11.32 7.78
C PHE A 214 10.28 -11.27 7.48
N VAL A 215 9.90 -10.89 6.26
CA VAL A 215 8.54 -11.13 5.77
C VAL A 215 8.42 -12.58 5.33
N PHE A 216 7.30 -13.22 5.65
CA PHE A 216 6.93 -14.54 5.15
C PHE A 216 5.74 -14.46 4.19
N ASP A 217 5.88 -15.04 3.00
CA ASP A 217 4.77 -15.29 2.09
C ASP A 217 4.24 -16.71 2.30
N PRO A 218 3.04 -16.90 2.88
CA PRO A 218 2.49 -18.22 3.18
C PRO A 218 2.14 -19.05 1.93
N LEU A 219 2.04 -18.43 0.76
CA LEU A 219 1.63 -19.12 -0.47
C LEU A 219 2.83 -19.70 -1.21
N ASN A 220 3.86 -18.87 -1.39
CA ASN A 220 5.11 -19.29 -2.01
C ASN A 220 6.06 -19.94 -1.01
N ARG A 221 5.74 -19.89 0.29
CA ARG A 221 6.56 -20.42 1.40
C ARG A 221 7.99 -19.87 1.38
N SER A 222 8.11 -18.59 1.06
CA SER A 222 9.38 -17.90 0.87
C SER A 222 9.50 -16.74 1.85
N PHE A 223 10.75 -16.30 2.06
CA PHE A 223 11.09 -15.23 2.99
C PHE A 223 11.89 -14.15 2.28
N ALA A 224 11.89 -12.94 2.82
CA ALA A 224 12.83 -11.91 2.46
C ALA A 224 13.02 -10.90 3.62
N PRO A 225 14.10 -10.12 3.63
CA PRO A 225 14.33 -9.09 4.65
C PRO A 225 13.21 -8.05 4.68
N SER A 226 12.67 -7.75 5.86
CA SER A 226 11.53 -6.85 5.99
C SER A 226 11.78 -5.44 5.46
N LYS A 227 13.00 -4.91 5.66
CA LYS A 227 13.40 -3.61 5.13
C LYS A 227 13.38 -3.57 3.61
N PHE A 228 13.75 -4.65 2.93
CA PHE A 228 13.67 -4.72 1.47
C PHE A 228 12.21 -4.71 1.00
N CYS A 229 11.34 -5.41 1.71
CA CYS A 229 9.93 -5.54 1.35
C CYS A 229 9.08 -4.30 1.65
N ALA A 230 9.52 -3.43 2.57
CA ALA A 230 8.72 -2.30 3.05
C ALA A 230 8.67 -1.08 2.12
N TYR A 231 9.48 -1.04 1.06
CA TYR A 231 9.58 0.13 0.18
C TYR A 231 9.37 -0.24 -1.28
N VAL A 232 8.74 0.66 -2.02
CA VAL A 232 8.55 0.58 -3.48
C VAL A 232 9.28 1.72 -4.17
N ALA A 233 9.77 1.48 -5.38
CA ALA A 233 10.47 2.44 -6.21
C ALA A 233 9.58 2.83 -7.39
N ILE A 234 8.83 3.92 -7.24
CA ILE A 234 7.90 4.40 -8.26
C ILE A 234 8.66 5.27 -9.27
N PRO A 235 8.69 4.92 -10.57
CA PRO A 235 9.32 5.78 -11.57
C PRO A 235 8.63 7.15 -11.64
N ASN A 236 9.43 8.20 -11.84
CA ASN A 236 8.88 9.53 -12.08
C ASN A 236 8.24 9.61 -13.49
N THR A 237 7.43 10.64 -13.74
CA THR A 237 6.71 10.80 -15.02
C THR A 237 7.64 10.81 -16.23
N THR A 238 8.81 11.44 -16.14
CA THR A 238 9.79 11.46 -17.22
C THR A 238 10.30 10.06 -17.55
N ALA A 239 10.66 9.28 -16.53
CA ALA A 239 11.11 7.92 -16.70
C ALA A 239 10.01 7.01 -17.25
N LEU A 240 8.74 7.23 -16.87
CA LEU A 240 7.60 6.49 -17.43
C LEU A 240 7.45 6.70 -18.93
N LEU A 241 7.73 7.90 -19.44
CA LEU A 241 7.66 8.22 -20.87
C LEU A 241 8.81 7.57 -21.67
N GLU A 242 9.94 7.29 -21.01
CA GLU A 242 11.10 6.62 -21.60
C GLU A 242 10.97 5.09 -21.60
N LEU A 243 10.04 4.53 -20.81
CA LEU A 243 9.78 3.09 -20.80
C LEU A 243 9.03 2.70 -22.08
N SER A 244 9.62 1.81 -22.87
CA SER A 244 8.90 1.15 -23.96
C SER A 244 7.75 0.31 -23.42
N LEU A 245 6.70 0.09 -24.22
CA LEU A 245 5.52 -0.73 -23.88
C LEU A 245 5.85 -2.16 -23.38
N GLY A 246 7.09 -2.64 -23.56
CA GLY A 246 7.56 -3.93 -23.06
C GLY A 246 8.13 -3.92 -21.63
N ASN A 247 8.52 -2.75 -21.10
CA ASN A 247 9.02 -2.59 -19.74
C ASN A 247 7.90 -2.03 -18.86
N PHE A 248 6.99 -2.91 -18.43
CA PHE A 248 5.93 -2.56 -17.50
C PHE A 248 6.46 -1.83 -16.27
N CYS A 249 5.75 -0.79 -15.84
CA CYS A 249 6.05 0.02 -14.66
C CYS A 249 5.92 -0.81 -13.38
N ARG A 250 6.96 -1.59 -13.12
CA ARG A 250 7.12 -2.43 -11.95
C ARG A 250 7.77 -1.58 -10.87
N SER A 251 7.03 -1.34 -9.78
CA SER A 251 7.46 -0.49 -8.66
C SER A 251 8.28 -1.25 -7.62
N GLU A 252 8.68 -2.49 -7.90
CA GLU A 252 9.44 -3.33 -6.99
C GLU A 252 10.82 -2.73 -6.65
N MET A 253 11.22 -2.88 -5.39
CA MET A 253 12.59 -2.66 -4.95
C MET A 253 13.54 -3.66 -5.62
N SER A 254 14.75 -3.21 -5.99
CA SER A 254 15.82 -4.06 -6.50
C SER A 254 17.01 -4.08 -5.55
N ILE A 255 17.84 -5.13 -5.61
CA ILE A 255 19.05 -5.25 -4.80
C ILE A 255 20.02 -4.09 -5.06
N ASN A 256 20.18 -3.66 -6.31
CA ASN A 256 21.08 -2.55 -6.65
C ASN A 256 20.62 -1.24 -6.01
N LEU A 257 19.32 -0.96 -6.10
CA LEU A 257 18.74 0.25 -5.50
C LEU A 257 18.80 0.18 -3.97
N TYR A 258 18.41 -0.96 -3.40
CA TYR A 258 18.51 -1.18 -1.96
C TYR A 258 19.93 -0.95 -1.45
N ALA A 259 20.94 -1.55 -2.09
CA ALA A 259 22.33 -1.43 -1.66
C ALA A 259 22.87 0.00 -1.79
N LYS A 260 22.35 0.79 -2.73
CA LYS A 260 22.66 2.22 -2.86
C LYS A 260 22.11 3.06 -1.70
N LEU A 261 20.91 2.74 -1.23
CA LEU A 261 20.20 3.49 -0.19
C LEU A 261 20.55 3.02 1.23
N ASP A 262 20.88 1.74 1.41
CA ASP A 262 21.14 1.15 2.71
C ASP A 262 22.45 1.66 3.31
N GLY A 263 22.36 2.28 4.49
CA GLY A 263 23.51 2.88 5.18
C GLY A 263 23.90 4.28 4.70
N THR A 264 23.26 4.81 3.65
CA THR A 264 23.55 6.15 3.10
C THR A 264 22.48 7.18 3.45
N ASP A 265 21.21 6.76 3.58
CA ASP A 265 20.09 7.65 3.93
C ASP A 265 19.37 7.16 5.20
N ASN A 266 19.33 8.01 6.23
CA ASN A 266 18.72 7.68 7.53
C ASN A 266 17.19 7.55 7.47
N ARG A 267 16.54 8.01 6.40
CA ARG A 267 15.10 7.84 6.18
C ARG A 267 14.79 6.42 5.70
N PHE A 268 15.76 5.77 5.04
CA PHE A 268 15.71 4.36 4.66
C PHE A 268 16.20 3.51 5.84
N ASP A 269 15.33 3.31 6.82
CA ASP A 269 15.66 2.72 8.12
C ASP A 269 14.86 1.44 8.42
N GLY A 270 15.53 0.46 9.06
CA GLY A 270 14.94 -0.84 9.37
C GLY A 270 13.84 -0.77 10.44
N ARG A 271 13.95 0.13 11.41
CA ARG A 271 12.89 0.33 12.42
C ARG A 271 11.67 0.96 11.78
N ARG A 272 11.83 1.97 10.92
CA ARG A 272 10.74 2.59 10.15
C ARG A 272 10.03 1.58 9.26
N ALA A 273 10.80 0.75 8.54
CA ALA A 273 10.25 -0.33 7.71
C ALA A 273 9.38 -1.30 8.52
N ARG A 274 9.89 -1.80 9.66
CA ARG A 274 9.13 -2.71 10.52
C ARG A 274 7.87 -2.07 11.09
N LEU A 275 7.97 -0.83 11.60
CA LEU A 275 6.82 -0.11 12.13
C LEU A 275 5.76 0.12 11.05
N HIS A 276 6.17 0.47 9.83
CA HIS A 276 5.26 0.58 8.70
C HIS A 276 4.54 -0.76 8.42
N LEU A 277 5.27 -1.87 8.29
CA LEU A 277 4.65 -3.17 8.00
C LEU A 277 3.66 -3.61 9.11
N THR A 278 4.02 -3.40 10.38
CA THR A 278 3.22 -3.86 11.54
C THR A 278 2.06 -2.92 11.88
N GLN A 279 2.28 -1.61 11.87
CA GLN A 279 1.27 -0.63 12.21
C GLN A 279 0.41 -0.24 11.00
N ASN A 280 1.06 -0.10 9.83
CA ASN A 280 0.39 0.41 8.64
C ASN A 280 -0.27 -0.65 7.76
N LEU A 281 0.28 -1.86 7.74
CA LEU A 281 -0.28 -2.98 6.97
C LEU A 281 -0.79 -4.12 7.86
N ALA A 282 -0.81 -3.92 9.18
CA ALA A 282 -1.24 -4.92 10.18
C ALA A 282 -0.56 -6.29 10.02
N MET A 283 0.69 -6.32 9.55
CA MET A 283 1.47 -7.54 9.62
C MET A 283 1.72 -7.89 11.08
N THR A 284 1.51 -9.16 11.43
CA THR A 284 1.75 -9.65 12.80
C THR A 284 3.20 -10.09 12.92
N GLN A 285 3.85 -9.68 14.00
CA GLN A 285 5.22 -10.06 14.32
C GLN A 285 5.19 -11.23 15.30
N HIS A 286 5.91 -12.30 14.99
CA HIS A 286 6.05 -13.49 15.82
C HIS A 286 7.53 -13.81 16.01
N GLU A 287 7.89 -14.21 17.23
CA GLU A 287 9.18 -14.86 17.43
C GLU A 287 9.18 -16.20 16.71
N ILE A 288 10.32 -16.60 16.16
CA ILE A 288 10.41 -17.86 15.39
C ILE A 288 10.03 -19.11 16.22
N SER A 289 10.22 -19.04 17.54
CA SER A 289 9.84 -20.07 18.53
C SER A 289 8.32 -20.26 18.64
N GLU A 290 7.53 -19.23 18.33
CA GLU A 290 6.07 -19.23 18.42
C GLU A 290 5.40 -19.90 17.21
N VAL A 291 6.13 -20.08 16.11
CA VAL A 291 5.63 -20.63 14.83
C VAL A 291 6.49 -21.81 14.31
N PRO A 292 6.48 -22.97 14.99
CA PRO A 292 7.39 -24.09 14.68
C PRO A 292 7.29 -24.63 13.25
N GLU A 293 6.10 -24.59 12.64
CA GLU A 293 5.90 -25.01 11.26
C GLU A 293 6.58 -24.08 10.25
N ILE A 294 6.66 -22.78 10.56
CA ILE A 294 7.35 -21.78 9.74
C ILE A 294 8.85 -21.89 9.95
N PHE A 295 9.30 -22.23 11.17
CA PHE A 295 10.72 -22.37 11.49
C PHE A 295 11.45 -23.35 10.55
N ARG A 296 10.87 -24.53 10.30
CA ARG A 296 11.47 -25.51 9.37
C ARG A 296 11.57 -24.97 7.93
N LEU A 297 10.58 -24.19 7.49
CA LEU A 297 10.62 -23.55 6.17
C LEU A 297 11.73 -22.49 6.14
N PHE A 298 11.86 -21.72 7.21
CA PHE A 298 12.88 -20.70 7.36
C PHE A 298 14.28 -21.29 7.39
N GLU A 299 14.53 -22.39 8.12
CA GLU A 299 15.84 -23.05 8.15
C GLU A 299 16.28 -23.53 6.78
N ASN A 300 15.37 -24.16 6.02
CA ASN A 300 15.66 -24.61 4.65
C ASN A 300 15.95 -23.41 3.73
N TRP A 301 15.16 -22.35 3.83
CA TRP A 301 15.38 -21.13 3.05
C TRP A 301 16.72 -20.47 3.44
N LEU A 302 17.03 -20.38 4.74
CA LEU A 302 18.26 -19.76 5.22
C LEU A 302 19.49 -20.56 4.79
N PHE A 303 19.43 -21.89 4.82
CA PHE A 303 20.50 -22.75 4.32
C PHE A 303 20.83 -22.46 2.85
N GLN A 304 19.82 -22.24 2.00
CA GLN A 304 20.03 -21.88 0.60
C GLN A 304 20.62 -20.47 0.40
N HIS A 305 20.50 -19.59 1.40
CA HIS A 305 20.89 -18.19 1.32
C HIS A 305 21.98 -17.82 2.35
N SER A 306 22.69 -18.80 2.91
CA SER A 306 23.65 -18.61 4.02
C SER A 306 24.85 -17.73 3.66
N ASP A 307 25.15 -17.59 2.37
CA ASP A 307 26.19 -16.71 1.86
C ASP A 307 25.77 -15.23 1.89
N SER A 308 24.47 -14.98 1.79
CA SER A 308 23.87 -13.64 1.67
C SER A 308 23.28 -13.12 2.99
N ILE A 309 22.96 -14.04 3.91
CA ILE A 309 22.20 -13.74 5.13
C ILE A 309 22.94 -14.27 6.36
N ASN A 310 23.10 -13.40 7.35
CA ASN A 310 23.35 -13.76 8.74
C ASN A 310 22.09 -13.43 9.55
N VAL A 311 21.74 -14.32 10.48
CA VAL A 311 20.70 -14.04 11.47
C VAL A 311 21.29 -13.21 12.59
N HIS A 312 20.56 -12.19 13.06
CA HIS A 312 20.98 -11.38 14.18
C HIS A 312 21.04 -12.21 15.49
N PRO A 313 22.07 -12.05 16.36
CA PRO A 313 22.20 -12.83 17.59
C PRO A 313 21.04 -12.70 18.60
N LYS A 314 20.22 -11.66 18.46
CA LYS A 314 19.03 -11.43 19.30
C LYS A 314 17.83 -12.31 18.92
N GLY A 315 17.92 -13.07 17.84
CA GLY A 315 16.84 -13.94 17.36
C GLY A 315 16.25 -13.50 16.03
N ILE A 316 15.28 -14.28 15.59
CA ILE A 316 14.58 -14.16 14.31
C ILE A 316 13.13 -13.78 14.60
N GLU A 317 12.65 -12.79 13.87
CA GLU A 317 11.29 -12.28 13.96
C GLU A 317 10.63 -12.41 12.60
N ILE A 318 9.47 -13.08 12.55
CA ILE A 318 8.72 -13.31 11.33
C ILE A 318 7.51 -12.37 11.28
N LEU A 319 7.43 -11.59 10.20
CA LEU A 319 6.27 -10.77 9.87
C LEU A 319 5.35 -11.56 8.96
N MET A 320 4.17 -11.89 9.47
CA MET A 320 3.11 -12.58 8.75
C MET A 320 2.05 -11.58 8.25
N PRO A 321 1.52 -11.76 7.05
CA PRO A 321 0.49 -10.86 6.52
C PRO A 321 -0.82 -11.00 7.32
N PRO A 322 -1.73 -10.01 7.28
CA PRO A 322 -3.08 -10.15 7.85
C PRO A 322 -4.01 -10.98 6.95
N GLU A 323 -5.21 -11.30 7.44
CA GLU A 323 -6.31 -11.71 6.56
C GLU A 323 -6.63 -10.59 5.55
N PRO A 324 -7.03 -10.91 4.29
CA PRO A 324 -7.29 -12.24 3.72
C PRO A 324 -6.04 -12.94 3.14
N PHE A 325 -4.84 -12.40 3.31
CA PHE A 325 -3.61 -12.89 2.66
C PHE A 325 -3.03 -14.16 3.31
N THR A 326 -3.51 -14.55 4.50
CA THR A 326 -3.16 -15.80 5.18
C THR A 326 -4.02 -16.99 4.80
N LYS A 327 -5.21 -16.77 4.22
CA LYS A 327 -6.13 -17.87 3.87
C LYS A 327 -5.56 -18.65 2.68
N LYS A 328 -5.30 -19.95 2.89
CA LYS A 328 -5.01 -20.86 1.78
C LYS A 328 -6.17 -20.80 0.79
N ILE A 329 -5.85 -20.50 -0.47
CA ILE A 329 -6.82 -20.66 -1.57
C ILE A 329 -7.13 -22.15 -1.62
N ARG A 330 -8.40 -22.51 -1.39
CA ARG A 330 -8.89 -23.89 -1.49
C ARG A 330 -8.93 -24.35 -2.92
#